data_AF-A0AA35CP66-F1
#
_entry.id   AF-A0AA35CP66-F1
#
_cell.length_a   1.000
_cell.length_b   1.000
_cell.length_c   1.000
_cell.angle_alpha   90.00
_cell.angle_beta   90.00
_cell.angle_gamma   90.00
#
_symmetry.space_group_name_H-M   'P 1'
#
loop_
_entity.id
_entity.type
_entity.pdbx_description
1 polymer ?
#
loop_
_entity_poly.entity_id
_entity_poly.type
_entity_poly.pdbx_seq_one_letter_code
_entity_poly.pdbx_strand_id
1 'polypeptide(L)'
;MWIASQRVAGARANHTSAGKPPFEHEEVSAVSGGDYIGSVLRAAVLFGVLLVATRIMGKKQLRAVTVFDYIVGITIGSIAGDLTTNLEQPLLPRLAALGTWVGLSLLMHLVGLKSRWFAKLTHGEPLILIHNGKILEDKLALTTLTTDDLMGMLRERGYFDLNEIEFALLETNGQLSVLPRSQARPVTRQDLGLSTQYEGVATEVVYDGRILASNLKRFGLDEQWLLDKLKQNGVEDPKEVFYAALDTRGNLYIDRYRDHIKVVTDVSDYPGPN
;
A
#
# COMPACT_ATOMS: atom_id res chain seq x y z
N MET A 1 18.47 48.44 53.02
CA MET A 1 17.58 49.16 53.97
C MET A 1 16.23 48.44 53.92
N TRP A 2 15.93 47.51 54.83
CA TRP A 2 15.31 47.73 56.17
C TRP A 2 13.98 48.49 55.99
N ILE A 3 12.79 48.01 56.40
CA ILE A 3 12.40 47.61 57.77
C ILE A 3 11.07 46.80 57.82
N ALA A 4 11.04 45.84 58.77
CA ALA A 4 9.98 45.25 59.61
C ALA A 4 8.65 44.75 59.01
N SER A 5 8.20 43.51 59.27
CA SER A 5 7.97 42.80 60.56
C SER A 5 6.74 43.29 61.32
N GLN A 6 5.68 42.47 61.30
CA GLN A 6 4.92 42.13 62.51
C GLN A 6 4.50 40.65 62.47
N ARG A 7 5.00 39.88 63.44
CA ARG A 7 4.35 38.70 64.02
C ARG A 7 3.54 39.18 65.21
N VAL A 8 2.31 38.68 65.42
CA VAL A 8 1.85 38.12 66.72
C VAL A 8 0.69 37.14 66.48
N ALA A 9 0.96 35.89 66.85
CA ALA A 9 0.17 34.87 67.56
C ALA A 9 -1.34 34.65 67.31
N GLY A 10 -1.66 33.38 67.03
CA GLY A 10 -2.38 32.57 68.02
C GLY A 10 -3.88 32.39 67.84
N ALA A 11 -4.30 31.39 67.07
CA ALA A 11 -5.55 30.67 67.31
C ALA A 11 -5.42 29.21 66.86
N ARG A 12 -5.43 28.28 67.82
CA ARG A 12 -5.66 26.85 67.61
C ARG A 12 -7.12 26.66 67.16
N ALA A 13 -7.32 25.94 66.08
CA ALA A 13 -8.56 25.19 65.85
C ALA A 13 -8.20 23.86 65.17
N ASN A 14 -8.33 22.78 65.95
CA ASN A 14 -8.33 21.41 65.46
C ASN A 14 -9.52 21.21 64.53
N HIS A 15 -9.26 20.88 63.27
CA HIS A 15 -10.22 20.16 62.44
C HIS A 15 -9.51 18.99 61.77
N THR A 16 -9.65 17.83 62.43
CA THR A 16 -9.80 16.49 61.85
C THR A 16 -9.38 16.33 60.39
N SER A 17 -8.11 15.98 60.19
CA SER A 17 -7.62 15.27 59.00
C SER A 17 -8.23 13.86 58.99
N ALA A 18 -9.41 13.71 58.39
CA ALA A 18 -9.87 12.40 57.92
C ALA A 18 -9.08 12.08 56.65
N GLY A 19 -7.94 11.41 56.82
CA GLY A 19 -7.15 10.91 55.71
C GLY A 19 -7.98 9.90 54.92
N LYS A 20 -8.24 10.19 53.64
CA LYS A 20 -8.59 9.13 52.68
C LYS A 20 -7.40 8.16 52.63
N PRO A 21 -7.61 6.84 52.72
CA PRO A 21 -6.51 5.89 52.56
C PRO A 21 -5.88 6.07 51.17
N PRO A 22 -4.53 5.99 51.02
CA PRO A 22 -3.88 6.40 49.78
C PRO A 22 -3.91 5.34 48.66
N PHE A 23 -4.60 4.22 48.85
CA PHE A 23 -4.62 3.12 47.88
C PHE A 23 -5.95 2.39 47.97
N GLU A 24 -6.96 2.87 47.24
CA GLU A 24 -8.00 1.96 46.75
C GLU A 24 -7.30 1.05 45.74
N HIS A 25 -7.20 -0.24 46.07
CA HIS A 25 -6.82 -1.24 45.10
C HIS A 25 -7.86 -1.18 43.98
N GLU A 26 -7.47 -0.66 42.82
CA GLU A 26 -8.21 -0.85 41.59
C GLU A 26 -8.26 -2.38 41.39
N GLU A 27 -9.41 -2.98 41.69
CA GLU A 27 -9.66 -4.39 41.43
C GLU A 27 -9.42 -4.59 39.94
N VAL A 28 -8.26 -5.15 39.60
CA VAL A 28 -8.00 -5.62 38.23
C VAL A 28 -8.92 -6.82 38.05
N SER A 29 -10.13 -6.53 37.57
CA SER A 29 -11.14 -7.52 37.21
C SER A 29 -10.47 -8.60 36.38
N ALA A 30 -10.41 -9.83 36.92
CA ALA A 30 -9.86 -10.96 36.20
C ALA A 30 -10.67 -11.15 34.91
N VAL A 31 -10.05 -10.86 33.76
CA VAL A 31 -10.64 -11.02 32.43
C VAL A 31 -11.07 -12.48 32.27
N SER A 32 -12.38 -12.70 32.16
CA SER A 32 -12.98 -14.04 32.15
C SER A 32 -12.70 -14.73 30.82
N GLY A 33 -12.64 -16.07 30.82
CA GLY A 33 -12.47 -16.90 29.61
C GLY A 33 -13.43 -16.56 28.46
N GLY A 34 -14.63 -16.07 28.79
CA GLY A 34 -15.65 -15.61 27.83
C GLY A 34 -15.30 -14.30 27.12
N ASP A 35 -14.47 -13.45 27.73
CA ASP A 35 -14.06 -12.15 27.19
C ASP A 35 -13.08 -12.32 26.02
N TYR A 36 -12.27 -13.39 26.04
CA TYR A 36 -11.35 -13.74 24.94
C TYR A 36 -12.11 -14.20 23.70
N ILE A 37 -13.13 -15.04 23.85
CA ILE A 37 -13.97 -15.52 22.73
C ILE A 37 -14.72 -14.33 22.11
N GLY A 38 -15.26 -13.43 22.94
CA GLY A 38 -15.91 -12.20 22.48
C GLY A 38 -14.96 -11.29 21.70
N SER A 39 -13.71 -11.16 22.17
CA SER A 39 -12.67 -10.38 21.50
C SER A 39 -12.28 -10.95 20.14
N VAL A 40 -12.11 -12.28 20.05
CA VAL A 40 -11.79 -12.97 18.78
C VAL A 40 -12.91 -12.80 17.76
N LEU A 41 -14.16 -12.97 18.16
CA LEU A 41 -15.31 -12.78 17.27
C LEU A 41 -15.45 -11.33 16.79
N ARG A 42 -15.26 -10.35 17.69
CA ARG A 42 -15.26 -8.92 17.33
C ARG A 42 -14.12 -8.59 16.36
N ALA A 43 -12.92 -9.11 16.60
CA ALA A 43 -11.78 -8.93 15.71
C ALA A 43 -12.07 -9.48 14.30
N ALA A 44 -12.67 -10.66 14.19
CA ALA A 44 -13.05 -11.26 12.90
C ALA A 44 -14.09 -10.42 12.15
N VAL A 45 -15.10 -9.89 12.86
CA VAL A 45 -16.10 -8.99 12.26
C VAL A 45 -15.46 -7.68 11.79
N LEU A 46 -14.62 -7.06 12.62
CA LEU A 46 -13.95 -5.80 12.27
C LEU A 46 -12.97 -5.97 11.12
N PHE A 47 -12.26 -7.09 11.06
CA PHE A 47 -11.46 -7.46 9.90
C PHE A 47 -12.30 -7.51 8.62
N GLY A 48 -13.47 -8.16 8.67
CA GLY A 48 -14.42 -8.17 7.55
C GLY A 48 -14.90 -6.77 7.15
N VAL A 49 -15.23 -5.92 8.12
CA VAL A 49 -15.63 -4.52 7.87
C VAL A 49 -14.50 -3.73 7.19
N LEU A 50 -13.27 -3.84 7.69
CA LEU A 50 -12.11 -3.19 7.07
C LEU A 50 -11.82 -3.73 5.67
N LEU A 51 -11.98 -5.03 5.44
CA LEU A 51 -11.82 -5.64 4.12
C LEU A 51 -12.83 -5.07 3.12
N VAL A 52 -14.09 -4.93 3.51
CA VAL A 52 -15.13 -4.30 2.68
C VAL A 52 -14.83 -2.83 2.45
N ALA A 53 -14.46 -2.09 3.51
CA ALA A 53 -14.13 -0.67 3.41
C ALA A 53 -12.96 -0.41 2.45
N THR A 54 -11.87 -1.17 2.57
CA THR A 54 -10.72 -1.07 1.65
C THR A 54 -11.09 -1.43 0.21
N ARG A 55 -11.97 -2.43 0.01
CA ARG A 55 -12.46 -2.79 -1.32
C ARG A 55 -13.27 -1.67 -1.98
N ILE A 56 -14.07 -0.94 -1.20
CA ILE A 56 -14.86 0.21 -1.66
C ILE A 56 -13.96 1.40 -2.00
N MET A 57 -12.91 1.65 -1.21
CA MET A 57 -11.94 2.74 -1.47
C MET A 57 -11.16 2.57 -2.77
N GLY A 58 -11.17 1.38 -3.37
CA GLY A 58 -10.56 1.09 -4.67
C GLY A 58 -9.10 0.66 -4.58
N LYS A 59 -8.51 0.39 -5.74
CA LYS A 59 -7.12 -0.10 -5.84
C LYS A 59 -6.18 1.10 -5.98
N LYS A 60 -5.50 1.49 -4.91
CA LYS A 60 -4.32 2.36 -4.98
C LYS A 60 -3.07 1.52 -4.74
N GLN A 61 -2.05 1.66 -5.59
CA GLN A 61 -0.76 1.03 -5.32
C GLN A 61 -0.10 1.75 -4.15
N LEU A 62 0.66 1.03 -3.30
CA LEU A 62 1.41 1.60 -2.16
C LEU A 62 2.23 2.85 -2.55
N ARG A 63 2.81 2.85 -3.75
CA ARG A 63 3.61 3.97 -4.27
C ARG A 63 2.80 5.19 -4.73
N ALA A 64 1.48 5.05 -4.87
CA ALA A 64 0.57 6.12 -5.30
C ALA A 64 -0.41 6.54 -4.18
N VAL A 65 -0.18 6.06 -2.95
CA VAL A 65 -0.94 6.47 -1.76
C VAL A 65 -0.45 7.87 -1.36
N THR A 66 -1.36 8.83 -1.22
CA THR A 66 -0.96 10.17 -0.76
C THR A 66 -0.70 10.18 0.75
N VAL A 67 0.04 11.18 1.24
CA VAL A 67 0.23 11.37 2.69
C VAL A 67 -1.11 11.44 3.43
N PHE A 68 -2.11 12.06 2.81
CA PHE A 68 -3.46 12.11 3.37
C PHE A 68 -4.10 10.72 3.46
N ASP A 69 -4.00 9.89 2.41
CA ASP A 69 -4.49 8.51 2.43
C ASP A 69 -3.81 7.68 3.55
N TYR A 70 -2.51 7.92 3.80
CA TYR A 70 -1.77 7.31 4.91
C TYR A 70 -2.34 7.72 6.28
N ILE A 71 -2.59 9.02 6.50
CA ILE A 71 -3.18 9.53 7.76
C ILE A 71 -4.56 8.92 7.99
N VAL A 72 -5.40 8.83 6.95
CA VAL A 72 -6.71 8.20 7.02
C VAL A 72 -6.58 6.72 7.37
N GLY A 73 -5.65 6.00 6.74
CA GLY A 73 -5.38 4.59 7.03
C GLY A 73 -4.96 4.35 8.49
N ILE A 74 -4.05 5.16 9.02
CA ILE A 74 -3.61 5.09 10.43
C ILE A 74 -4.78 5.39 11.37
N THR A 75 -5.58 6.41 11.07
CA THR A 75 -6.74 6.79 11.89
C THR A 75 -7.78 5.68 11.92
N ILE A 76 -8.11 5.10 10.76
CA ILE A 76 -9.01 3.95 10.65
C ILE A 76 -8.46 2.74 11.42
N GLY A 77 -7.16 2.46 11.31
CA GLY A 77 -6.49 1.40 12.05
C GLY A 77 -6.53 1.61 13.56
N SER A 78 -6.28 2.82 14.04
CA SER A 78 -6.37 3.19 15.45
C SER A 78 -7.79 3.02 15.99
N ILE A 79 -8.80 3.46 15.23
CA ILE A 79 -10.20 3.29 15.58
C ILE A 79 -10.52 1.78 15.65
N ALA A 80 -10.16 1.01 14.62
CA ALA A 80 -10.41 -0.44 14.61
C ALA A 80 -9.71 -1.18 15.76
N GLY A 81 -8.51 -0.77 16.14
CA GLY A 81 -7.81 -1.26 17.33
C GLY A 81 -8.62 -1.02 18.60
N ASP A 82 -9.06 0.23 18.82
CA ASP A 82 -9.92 0.59 19.95
C ASP A 82 -11.23 -0.22 19.98
N LEU A 83 -11.89 -0.39 18.83
CA LEU A 83 -13.11 -1.21 18.73
C LEU A 83 -12.88 -2.68 19.11
N THR A 84 -11.65 -3.18 18.92
CA THR A 84 -11.29 -4.57 19.21
C THR A 84 -10.93 -4.77 20.68
N THR A 85 -10.18 -3.86 21.29
CA THR A 85 -9.62 -4.05 22.64
C THR A 85 -10.51 -3.51 23.75
N ASN A 86 -11.27 -2.44 23.52
CA ASN A 86 -12.07 -1.80 24.56
C ASN A 86 -13.50 -2.34 24.55
N LEU A 87 -13.74 -3.42 25.31
CA LEU A 87 -15.01 -4.17 25.29
C LEU A 87 -16.16 -3.51 26.07
N GLU A 88 -15.83 -2.64 27.02
CA GLU A 88 -16.78 -2.00 27.95
C GLU A 88 -17.62 -0.89 27.30
N GLN A 89 -17.12 -0.31 26.19
CA GLN A 89 -17.81 0.77 25.51
C GLN A 89 -18.84 0.28 24.48
N PRO A 90 -19.96 0.99 24.28
CA PRO A 90 -20.93 0.67 23.25
C PRO A 90 -20.29 0.58 21.85
N LEU A 91 -20.65 -0.45 21.08
CA LEU A 91 -20.08 -0.71 19.75
C LEU A 91 -20.62 0.27 18.70
N LEU A 92 -21.90 0.63 18.78
CA LEU A 92 -22.60 1.36 17.73
C LEU A 92 -22.03 2.79 17.47
N PRO A 93 -21.74 3.62 18.49
CA PRO A 93 -21.15 4.94 18.26
C PRO A 93 -19.76 4.87 17.60
N ARG A 94 -18.99 3.83 17.93
CA ARG A 94 -17.64 3.62 17.40
C ARG A 94 -17.65 3.09 15.97
N LEU A 95 -18.59 2.21 15.64
CA LEU A 95 -18.86 1.81 14.26
C LEU A 95 -19.35 3.00 13.42
N ALA A 96 -20.17 3.89 13.99
CA ALA A 96 -20.57 5.12 13.32
C ALA A 96 -19.36 6.01 13.03
N ALA A 97 -18.46 6.20 14.01
CA ALA A 97 -17.23 6.96 13.81
C ALA A 97 -16.34 6.36 12.70
N LEU A 98 -16.12 5.04 12.72
CA LEU A 98 -15.39 4.32 11.67
C LEU A 98 -16.05 4.53 10.29
N GLY A 99 -17.38 4.37 10.21
CA GLY A 99 -18.16 4.58 9.00
C GLY A 99 -18.09 6.02 8.49
N THR A 100 -18.07 7.01 9.38
CA THR A 100 -17.89 8.42 9.02
C THR A 100 -16.51 8.66 8.41
N TRP A 101 -15.44 8.12 9.00
CA TRP A 101 -14.08 8.24 8.44
C TRP A 101 -13.96 7.60 7.06
N VAL A 102 -14.49 6.38 6.91
CA VAL A 102 -14.54 5.69 5.61
C VAL A 102 -15.36 6.47 4.59
N GLY A 103 -16.54 6.94 4.98
CA GLY A 103 -17.46 7.71 4.13
C GLY A 103 -16.89 9.05 3.71
N LEU A 104 -16.22 9.77 4.61
CA LEU A 104 -15.57 11.05 4.31
C LEU A 104 -14.38 10.85 3.37
N SER A 105 -13.57 9.81 3.60
CA SER A 105 -12.48 9.43 2.69
C SER A 105 -13.00 9.12 1.29
N LEU A 106 -14.09 8.35 1.19
CA LEU A 106 -14.74 8.06 -0.08
C LEU A 106 -15.31 9.32 -0.74
N LEU A 107 -15.98 10.17 0.03
CA LEU A 107 -16.52 11.44 -0.47
C LEU A 107 -15.41 12.32 -1.04
N MET A 108 -14.29 12.47 -0.33
CA MET A 108 -13.13 13.21 -0.82
C MET A 108 -12.61 12.64 -2.14
N HIS A 109 -12.52 11.31 -2.26
CA HIS A 109 -12.14 10.68 -3.52
C HIS A 109 -13.11 11.01 -4.65
N LEU A 110 -14.43 10.89 -4.42
CA LEU A 110 -15.46 11.20 -5.41
C LEU A 110 -15.48 12.68 -5.82
N VAL A 111 -15.25 13.59 -4.87
CA VAL A 111 -15.13 15.03 -5.14
C VAL A 111 -13.86 15.31 -5.96
N GLY A 112 -12.74 14.66 -5.63
CA GLY A 112 -11.49 14.77 -6.39
C GLY A 112 -11.63 14.29 -7.84
N LEU A 113 -12.41 13.24 -8.09
CA LEU A 113 -12.70 12.78 -9.45
C LEU A 113 -13.47 13.80 -10.29
N LYS A 114 -14.32 14.63 -9.66
CA LYS A 114 -15.14 15.63 -10.35
C LYS A 114 -14.49 17.02 -10.43
N SER A 115 -13.66 17.37 -9.45
CA SER A 115 -13.06 18.70 -9.32
C SER A 115 -11.54 18.63 -9.36
N ARG A 116 -10.97 19.12 -10.47
CA ARG A 116 -9.51 19.24 -10.63
C ARG A 116 -8.89 20.14 -9.57
N TRP A 117 -9.57 21.23 -9.18
CA TRP A 117 -9.08 22.12 -8.13
C TRP A 117 -9.00 21.40 -6.78
N PHE A 118 -10.04 20.63 -6.43
CA PHE A 118 -10.04 19.86 -5.18
C PHE A 118 -8.98 18.77 -5.22
N ALA A 119 -8.84 18.07 -6.35
CA ALA A 119 -7.79 17.07 -6.53
C ALA A 119 -6.39 17.67 -6.36
N LYS A 120 -6.12 18.87 -6.88
CA LYS A 120 -4.84 19.56 -6.66
C LYS A 120 -4.61 19.92 -5.20
N LEU A 121 -5.65 20.35 -4.49
CA LEU A 121 -5.56 20.69 -3.07
C LEU A 121 -5.29 19.45 -2.20
N THR A 122 -5.90 18.31 -2.49
CA THR A 122 -5.81 17.10 -1.64
C THR A 122 -4.72 16.13 -2.06
N HIS A 123 -4.44 16.01 -3.36
CA HIS A 123 -3.46 15.07 -3.91
C HIS A 123 -2.18 15.75 -4.38
N GLY A 124 -2.12 17.09 -4.38
CA GLY A 124 -1.01 17.86 -4.93
C GLY A 124 -0.97 17.87 -6.45
N GLU A 125 0.08 18.46 -7.00
CA GLU A 125 0.42 18.37 -8.42
C GLU A 125 1.93 18.11 -8.58
N PRO A 126 2.34 17.39 -9.62
CA PRO A 126 3.76 17.20 -9.89
C PRO A 126 4.42 18.54 -10.19
N LEU A 127 5.65 18.72 -9.69
CA LEU A 127 6.43 19.94 -9.85
C LEU A 127 7.61 19.70 -10.78
N ILE A 128 7.73 20.52 -11.83
CA ILE A 128 8.91 20.48 -12.72
C ILE A 128 10.10 21.04 -11.96
N LEU A 129 11.15 20.23 -11.80
CA LEU A 129 12.42 20.62 -11.17
C LEU A 129 13.53 20.86 -12.21
N ILE A 130 13.48 20.17 -13.35
CA ILE A 130 14.37 20.40 -14.49
C ILE A 130 13.52 20.62 -15.75
N HIS A 131 13.80 21.69 -16.48
CA HIS A 131 13.13 22.05 -17.72
C HIS A 131 14.16 22.36 -18.81
N ASN A 132 14.11 21.64 -19.93
CA ASN A 132 15.08 21.72 -21.04
C ASN A 132 16.55 21.58 -20.57
N GLY A 133 16.79 20.69 -19.60
CA GLY A 133 18.10 20.45 -19.00
C GLY A 133 18.62 21.56 -18.08
N LYS A 134 17.78 22.51 -17.67
CA LYS A 134 18.10 23.52 -16.65
C LYS A 134 17.34 23.23 -15.37
N ILE A 135 18.05 23.24 -14.25
CA ILE A 135 17.44 23.17 -12.92
C ILE A 135 16.64 24.45 -12.70
N LEU A 136 15.45 24.32 -12.14
CA LEU A 136 14.60 25.44 -11.76
C LEU A 136 14.75 25.70 -10.26
N GLU A 137 15.67 26.59 -9.89
CA GLU A 137 16.03 26.88 -8.49
C GLU A 137 14.83 27.40 -7.70
N ASP A 138 13.98 28.23 -8.31
CA ASP A 138 12.74 28.71 -7.69
C ASP A 138 11.78 27.57 -7.36
N LYS A 139 11.77 26.50 -8.17
CA LYS A 139 10.92 25.33 -7.95
C LYS A 139 11.52 24.39 -6.92
N LEU A 140 12.84 24.25 -6.92
CA LEU A 140 13.55 23.58 -5.84
C LEU A 140 13.36 24.28 -4.51
N ALA A 141 13.29 25.61 -4.43
CA ALA A 141 13.06 26.30 -3.16
C ALA A 141 11.65 26.08 -2.57
N LEU A 142 10.68 25.70 -3.41
CA LEU A 142 9.31 25.39 -3.00
C LEU A 142 9.17 23.97 -2.44
N THR A 143 10.09 23.08 -2.78
CA THR A 143 10.20 21.73 -2.25
C THR A 143 11.34 21.76 -1.24
N THR A 144 11.30 21.06 -0.11
CA THR A 144 12.43 21.14 0.85
C THR A 144 13.66 20.35 0.34
N LEU A 145 13.97 20.43 -0.96
CA LEU A 145 15.00 19.67 -1.66
C LEU A 145 16.18 20.58 -1.98
N THR A 146 17.36 20.11 -1.62
CA THR A 146 18.63 20.68 -2.08
C THR A 146 18.98 20.18 -3.48
N THR A 147 19.97 20.81 -4.11
CA THR A 147 20.54 20.29 -5.35
C THR A 147 21.14 18.89 -5.15
N ASP A 148 21.72 18.61 -3.99
CA ASP A 148 22.27 17.28 -3.68
C ASP A 148 21.18 16.21 -3.60
N ASP A 149 20.01 16.55 -3.05
CA ASP A 149 18.84 15.66 -3.04
C ASP A 149 18.37 15.37 -4.46
N LEU A 150 18.22 16.41 -5.30
CA LEU A 150 17.84 16.24 -6.71
C LEU A 150 18.83 15.33 -7.46
N MET A 151 20.13 15.53 -7.26
CA MET A 151 21.16 14.69 -7.87
C MET A 151 21.14 13.26 -7.32
N GLY A 152 20.83 13.07 -6.03
CA GLY A 152 20.58 11.75 -5.44
C GLY A 152 19.43 11.02 -6.10
N MET A 153 18.29 11.71 -6.25
CA MET A 153 17.09 11.16 -6.90
C MET A 153 17.33 10.83 -8.37
N LEU A 154 18.11 11.63 -9.11
CA LEU A 154 18.50 11.32 -10.48
C LEU A 154 19.34 10.04 -10.57
N ARG A 155 20.31 9.86 -9.66
CA ARG A 155 21.12 8.64 -9.59
C ARG A 155 20.31 7.41 -9.25
N GLU A 156 19.32 7.50 -8.36
CA GLU A 156 18.37 6.41 -8.09
C GLU A 156 17.58 5.98 -9.34
N ARG A 157 17.40 6.89 -10.30
CA ARG A 157 16.80 6.61 -11.62
C ARG A 157 17.80 6.17 -12.68
N GLY A 158 19.08 6.05 -12.34
CA GLY A 158 20.16 5.63 -13.22
C GLY A 158 20.83 6.75 -14.00
N TYR A 159 20.49 8.02 -13.74
CA TYR A 159 21.09 9.16 -14.43
C TYR A 159 22.17 9.84 -13.57
N PHE A 160 23.41 9.80 -14.05
CA PHE A 160 24.56 10.39 -13.37
C PHE A 160 24.99 11.73 -13.99
N ASP A 161 24.68 11.94 -15.27
CA ASP A 161 24.98 13.16 -15.99
C ASP A 161 23.71 14.00 -16.22
N LEU A 162 23.72 15.23 -15.72
CA LEU A 162 22.61 16.17 -15.91
C LEU A 162 22.42 16.56 -17.38
N ASN A 163 23.48 16.47 -18.21
CA ASN A 163 23.39 16.76 -19.64
C ASN A 163 22.48 15.77 -20.37
N GLU A 164 22.25 14.59 -19.81
CA GLU A 164 21.36 13.57 -20.37
C GLU A 164 19.88 13.85 -20.06
N ILE A 165 19.57 14.84 -19.22
CA ILE A 165 18.21 15.12 -18.76
C ILE A 165 17.57 16.24 -19.57
N GLU A 166 16.37 15.99 -20.10
CA GLU A 166 15.53 17.02 -20.72
C GLU A 166 14.55 17.59 -19.68
N PHE A 167 13.81 16.72 -18.98
CA PHE A 167 12.90 17.11 -17.91
C PHE A 167 13.03 16.20 -16.69
N ALA A 168 12.81 16.77 -15.51
CA ALA A 168 12.60 16.01 -14.28
C ALA A 168 11.44 16.62 -13.50
N LEU A 169 10.51 15.76 -13.07
CA LEU A 169 9.31 16.13 -12.33
C LEU A 169 9.32 15.43 -10.97
N LEU A 170 9.13 16.20 -9.91
CA LEU A 170 8.83 15.67 -8.58
C LEU A 170 7.33 15.33 -8.53
N GLU A 171 7.03 14.04 -8.45
CA GLU A 171 5.68 13.52 -8.31
C GLU A 171 5.13 13.74 -6.90
N THR A 172 3.81 13.64 -6.75
CA THR A 172 3.11 13.88 -5.46
C THR A 172 3.39 12.83 -4.39
N ASN A 173 3.93 11.68 -4.79
CA ASN A 173 4.44 10.64 -3.91
C ASN A 173 5.92 10.86 -3.50
N GLY A 174 6.52 12.00 -3.89
CA GLY A 174 7.92 12.34 -3.61
C GLY A 174 8.94 11.68 -4.54
N GLN A 175 8.50 10.93 -5.56
CA GLN A 175 9.42 10.28 -6.50
C GLN A 175 9.75 11.19 -7.69
N LEU A 176 10.93 11.02 -8.30
CA LEU A 176 11.36 11.82 -9.44
C LEU A 176 11.09 11.13 -10.78
N SER A 177 10.13 11.58 -11.57
CA SER A 177 10.00 11.16 -12.97
C SER A 177 11.03 11.87 -13.85
N VAL A 178 11.72 11.15 -14.73
CA VAL A 178 12.80 11.68 -15.56
C VAL A 178 12.52 11.40 -17.03
N LEU A 179 12.57 12.45 -17.86
CA LEU A 179 12.62 12.35 -19.30
C LEU A 179 14.05 12.68 -19.76
N PRO A 180 14.84 11.69 -20.18
CA PRO A 180 16.15 11.95 -20.78
C PRO A 180 16.02 12.60 -22.16
N ARG A 181 17.10 13.27 -22.59
CA ARG A 181 17.26 13.80 -23.93
C ARG A 181 17.10 12.71 -24.97
N SER A 182 16.64 13.08 -26.17
CA SER A 182 16.40 12.10 -27.22
C SER A 182 17.65 11.28 -27.60
N GLN A 183 18.84 11.88 -27.48
CA GLN A 183 20.12 11.23 -27.78
C GLN A 183 20.59 10.25 -26.68
N ALA A 184 20.11 10.42 -25.44
CA ALA A 184 20.44 9.56 -24.31
C ALA A 184 19.37 8.47 -24.06
N ARG A 185 18.26 8.49 -24.81
CA ARG A 185 17.21 7.47 -24.69
C ARG A 185 17.65 6.14 -25.29
N PRO A 186 17.27 4.99 -24.67
CA PRO A 186 17.42 3.69 -25.30
C PRO A 186 16.69 3.64 -26.65
N VAL A 187 17.34 3.04 -27.65
CA VAL A 187 16.77 2.85 -28.99
C VAL A 187 15.56 1.91 -28.90
N THR A 188 14.45 2.31 -29.51
CA THR A 188 13.25 1.47 -29.61
C THR A 188 13.24 0.66 -30.91
N ARG A 189 12.43 -0.40 -30.97
CA ARG A 189 12.23 -1.17 -32.23
C ARG A 189 11.72 -0.27 -33.37
N GLN A 190 10.96 0.77 -33.03
CA GLN A 190 10.42 1.74 -33.99
C GLN A 190 11.53 2.61 -34.61
N ASP A 191 12.51 3.05 -33.82
CA ASP A 191 13.65 3.85 -34.31
C ASP A 191 14.50 3.06 -35.34
N LEU A 192 14.50 1.73 -35.23
CA LEU A 192 15.19 0.81 -36.13
C LEU A 192 14.36 0.41 -37.37
N GLY A 193 13.10 0.86 -37.48
CA GLY A 193 12.20 0.48 -38.55
C GLY A 193 11.83 -1.01 -38.55
N LEU A 194 11.92 -1.70 -37.41
CA LEU A 194 11.59 -3.11 -37.29
C LEU A 194 10.07 -3.32 -37.22
N SER A 195 9.55 -4.27 -37.99
CA SER A 195 8.16 -4.70 -37.87
C SER A 195 7.96 -5.56 -36.62
N THR A 196 6.90 -5.28 -35.86
CA THR A 196 6.54 -6.01 -34.65
C THR A 196 5.11 -6.52 -34.73
N GLN A 197 4.82 -7.63 -34.06
CA GLN A 197 3.46 -8.13 -33.88
C GLN A 197 2.93 -7.71 -32.50
N TYR A 198 1.60 -7.77 -32.34
CA TYR A 198 0.98 -7.47 -31.05
C TYR A 198 1.38 -8.50 -29.99
N GLU A 199 2.01 -8.02 -28.92
CA GLU A 199 2.34 -8.78 -27.72
C GLU A 199 1.45 -8.26 -26.57
N GLY A 200 0.47 -9.06 -26.15
CA GLY A 200 -0.39 -8.73 -25.01
C GLY A 200 -0.07 -9.61 -23.79
N VAL A 201 -0.83 -9.41 -22.72
CA VAL A 201 -0.66 -10.17 -21.48
C VAL A 201 -1.06 -11.63 -21.70
N ALA A 202 -0.19 -12.55 -21.34
CA ALA A 202 -0.52 -13.97 -21.34
C ALA A 202 -1.71 -14.23 -20.40
N THR A 203 -2.69 -14.97 -20.89
CA THR A 203 -3.89 -15.29 -20.12
C THR A 203 -3.73 -16.65 -19.48
N GLU A 204 -3.86 -16.68 -18.16
CA GLU A 204 -3.87 -17.90 -17.37
C GLU A 204 -5.06 -18.80 -17.76
N VAL A 205 -4.78 -20.06 -18.04
CA VAL A 205 -5.78 -21.06 -18.45
C VAL A 205 -5.86 -22.25 -17.50
N VAL A 206 -4.79 -22.51 -16.73
CA VAL A 206 -4.80 -23.44 -15.59
C VAL A 206 -4.12 -22.76 -14.40
N TYR A 207 -4.74 -22.86 -13.23
CA TYR A 207 -4.16 -22.44 -11.96
C TYR A 207 -4.42 -23.50 -10.89
N ASP A 208 -3.37 -23.95 -10.21
CA ASP A 208 -3.44 -24.90 -9.10
C ASP A 208 -4.28 -26.14 -9.46
N GLY A 209 -3.98 -26.72 -10.63
CA GLY A 209 -4.67 -27.90 -11.16
C GLY A 209 -6.07 -27.67 -11.73
N ARG A 210 -6.58 -26.43 -11.74
CA ARG A 210 -7.94 -26.10 -12.18
C ARG A 210 -7.96 -25.34 -13.49
N ILE A 211 -8.77 -25.80 -14.43
CA ILE A 211 -9.00 -25.11 -15.70
C ILE A 211 -9.85 -23.86 -15.46
N LEU A 212 -9.37 -22.72 -15.99
CA LEU A 212 -10.08 -21.44 -15.96
C LEU A 212 -10.89 -21.26 -17.26
N ALA A 213 -12.03 -21.94 -17.36
CA ALA A 213 -12.86 -21.96 -18.57
C ALA A 213 -13.29 -20.57 -19.07
N SER A 214 -13.53 -19.63 -18.15
CA SER A 214 -13.85 -18.23 -18.49
C SER A 214 -12.73 -17.55 -19.28
N ASN A 215 -11.47 -17.91 -19.01
CA ASN A 215 -10.31 -17.34 -19.67
C ASN A 215 -10.11 -17.93 -21.07
N LEU A 216 -10.38 -19.22 -21.27
CA LEU A 216 -10.36 -19.87 -22.58
C LEU A 216 -11.39 -19.25 -23.55
N LYS A 217 -12.60 -18.97 -23.05
CA LYS A 217 -13.68 -18.34 -23.83
C LYS A 217 -13.28 -16.98 -24.42
N ARG A 218 -12.35 -16.24 -23.79
CA ARG A 218 -11.85 -14.96 -24.31
C ARG A 218 -11.05 -15.10 -25.60
N PHE A 219 -10.50 -16.29 -25.86
CA PHE A 219 -9.80 -16.64 -27.10
C PHE A 219 -10.69 -17.44 -28.06
N GLY A 220 -11.98 -17.61 -27.74
CA GLY A 220 -12.86 -18.50 -28.48
C GLY A 220 -12.46 -19.98 -28.38
N LEU A 221 -11.69 -20.33 -27.35
CA LEU A 221 -11.24 -21.70 -27.09
C LEU A 221 -12.14 -22.36 -26.05
N ASP A 222 -12.23 -23.68 -26.12
CA ASP A 222 -12.93 -24.51 -25.16
C ASP A 222 -11.95 -25.32 -24.29
N GLU A 223 -12.49 -25.99 -23.29
CA GLU A 223 -11.70 -26.84 -22.39
C GLU A 223 -11.09 -28.03 -23.13
N GLN A 224 -11.76 -28.54 -24.17
CA GLN A 224 -11.27 -29.68 -24.94
C GLN A 224 -9.97 -29.34 -25.67
N TRP A 225 -9.91 -28.17 -26.30
CA TRP A 225 -8.69 -27.65 -26.92
C TRP A 225 -7.52 -27.61 -25.93
N LEU A 226 -7.78 -27.16 -24.69
CA LEU A 226 -6.75 -27.08 -23.66
C LEU A 226 -6.29 -28.49 -23.24
N LEU A 227 -7.22 -29.42 -23.03
CA LEU A 227 -6.90 -30.81 -22.70
C LEU A 227 -6.05 -31.47 -23.79
N ASP A 228 -6.38 -31.24 -25.05
CA ASP A 228 -5.60 -31.76 -26.18
C ASP A 228 -4.19 -31.16 -26.22
N LYS A 229 -4.07 -29.85 -25.91
CA LYS A 229 -2.77 -29.18 -25.81
C LYS A 229 -1.94 -29.65 -24.62
N LEU A 230 -2.55 -29.90 -23.47
CA LEU A 230 -1.86 -30.47 -22.30
C LEU A 230 -1.34 -31.88 -22.61
N LYS A 231 -2.15 -32.72 -23.25
CA LYS A 231 -1.75 -34.07 -23.68
C LYS A 231 -0.60 -34.06 -24.68
N GLN A 232 -0.62 -33.14 -25.66
CA GLN A 232 0.50 -32.94 -26.59
C GLN A 232 1.81 -32.60 -25.87
N ASN A 233 1.75 -32.05 -24.65
CA ASN A 233 2.90 -31.71 -23.82
C ASN A 233 3.14 -32.73 -22.69
N GLY A 234 2.58 -33.94 -22.78
CA GLY A 234 2.83 -35.03 -21.83
C GLY A 234 2.18 -34.84 -20.47
N VAL A 235 1.07 -34.10 -20.42
CA VAL A 235 0.22 -33.91 -19.23
C VAL A 235 -1.13 -34.59 -19.50
N GLU A 236 -1.46 -35.61 -18.71
CA GLU A 236 -2.71 -36.37 -18.86
C GLU A 236 -3.86 -35.77 -18.03
N ASP A 237 -3.56 -35.30 -16.81
CA ASP A 237 -4.52 -34.63 -15.94
C ASP A 237 -4.12 -33.16 -15.70
N PRO A 238 -5.01 -32.18 -15.94
CA PRO A 238 -4.80 -30.78 -15.56
C PRO A 238 -4.37 -30.59 -14.11
N LYS A 239 -4.73 -31.50 -13.19
CA LYS A 239 -4.30 -31.45 -11.78
C LYS A 239 -2.79 -31.57 -11.58
N GLU A 240 -2.06 -32.03 -12.58
CA GLU A 240 -0.59 -32.08 -12.56
C GLU A 240 0.04 -30.72 -12.85
N VAL A 241 -0.74 -29.77 -13.35
CA VAL A 241 -0.30 -28.43 -13.76
C VAL A 241 -0.48 -27.46 -12.62
N PHE A 242 0.62 -26.88 -12.14
CA PHE A 242 0.57 -25.80 -11.16
C PHE A 242 0.10 -24.50 -11.84
N TYR A 243 0.62 -24.21 -13.03
CA TYR A 243 0.29 -23.01 -13.78
C TYR A 243 0.36 -23.25 -15.29
N ALA A 244 -0.61 -22.74 -16.05
CA ALA A 244 -0.49 -22.64 -17.49
C ALA A 244 -1.07 -21.32 -17.99
N ALA A 245 -0.40 -20.72 -18.98
CA ALA A 245 -0.82 -19.46 -19.58
C ALA A 245 -0.65 -19.49 -21.10
N LEU A 246 -1.60 -18.85 -21.78
CA LEU A 246 -1.64 -18.70 -23.23
C LEU A 246 -1.22 -17.28 -23.61
N ASP A 247 -0.14 -17.13 -24.37
CA ASP A 247 0.26 -15.83 -24.91
C ASP A 247 -0.63 -15.39 -26.09
N THR A 248 -0.50 -14.13 -26.53
CA THR A 248 -1.31 -13.60 -27.64
C THR A 248 -0.96 -14.18 -29.01
N ARG A 249 0.08 -15.02 -29.09
CA ARG A 249 0.48 -15.76 -30.30
C ARG A 249 -0.02 -17.21 -30.26
N GLY A 250 -0.74 -17.61 -29.21
CA GLY A 250 -1.26 -18.97 -29.04
C GLY A 250 -0.24 -19.96 -28.47
N ASN A 251 0.90 -19.49 -27.95
CA ASN A 251 1.86 -20.35 -27.27
C ASN A 251 1.37 -20.63 -25.85
N LEU A 252 1.28 -21.92 -25.52
CA LEU A 252 0.91 -22.39 -24.19
C LEU A 252 2.18 -22.65 -23.37
N TYR A 253 2.36 -21.87 -22.31
CA TYR A 253 3.32 -22.16 -21.25
C TYR A 253 2.67 -23.11 -20.24
N ILE A 254 3.41 -24.11 -19.77
CA ILE A 254 2.96 -25.12 -18.81
C ILE A 254 4.03 -25.31 -17.74
N ASP A 255 3.62 -25.20 -16.50
CA ASP A 255 4.41 -25.50 -15.31
C ASP A 255 3.69 -26.56 -14.46
N ARG A 256 4.42 -27.61 -14.04
CA ARG A 256 3.86 -28.79 -13.35
C ARG A 256 4.29 -28.79 -11.89
N TYR A 257 3.48 -29.33 -10.99
CA TYR A 257 3.86 -29.48 -9.58
C TYR A 257 5.13 -30.33 -9.34
N ARG A 258 5.44 -31.22 -10.28
CA ARG A 258 6.64 -32.08 -10.26
C ARG A 258 7.39 -31.92 -11.57
N ASP A 259 7.86 -30.71 -11.81
CA ASP A 259 8.85 -30.43 -12.82
C ASP A 259 10.19 -31.08 -12.40
N HIS A 260 10.77 -31.86 -13.30
CA HIS A 260 12.02 -32.58 -13.01
C HIS A 260 13.21 -31.63 -13.15
N ILE A 261 13.20 -30.50 -12.44
CA ILE A 261 14.31 -29.53 -12.42
C ILE A 261 15.49 -30.19 -11.72
N LYS A 262 16.43 -30.70 -12.52
CA LYS A 262 17.63 -31.41 -12.03
C LYS A 262 18.70 -30.47 -11.48
N VAL A 263 18.70 -29.22 -11.91
CA VAL A 263 19.66 -28.20 -11.50
C VAL A 263 18.90 -26.92 -11.22
N VAL A 264 18.73 -26.62 -9.92
CA VAL A 264 18.31 -25.30 -9.47
C VAL A 264 19.58 -24.47 -9.37
N THR A 265 19.67 -23.39 -10.15
CA THR A 265 20.73 -22.40 -9.96
C THR A 265 20.42 -21.64 -8.68
N ASP A 266 20.97 -22.12 -7.57
CA ASP A 266 20.91 -21.40 -6.31
C ASP A 266 21.92 -20.24 -6.35
N VAL A 267 21.40 -19.02 -6.32
CA VAL A 267 22.19 -17.79 -6.26
C VAL A 267 22.48 -17.37 -4.82
N SER A 268 21.95 -18.10 -3.85
CA SER A 268 22.21 -17.92 -2.43
C SER A 268 23.55 -18.55 -2.05
N ASP A 269 24.38 -17.77 -1.36
CA ASP A 269 25.55 -18.29 -0.62
C ASP A 269 25.17 -18.72 0.81
N TYR A 270 23.90 -18.57 1.21
CA TYR A 270 23.38 -18.96 2.51
C TYR A 270 23.07 -20.46 2.56
N PRO A 271 23.72 -21.24 3.46
CA PRO A 271 23.60 -22.70 3.51
C PRO A 271 22.28 -23.22 4.13
N GLY A 272 21.37 -22.35 4.55
CA GLY A 272 20.13 -22.75 5.23
C GLY A 272 20.32 -23.04 6.73
N PRO A 273 19.21 -23.12 7.51
CA PRO A 273 19.26 -23.61 8.88
C PRO A 273 19.46 -25.15 8.89
N ASN A 274 20.46 -25.61 9.64
CA ASN A 274 20.76 -27.04 9.88
C ASN A 274 19.63 -27.77 10.61
#